data_AF-A0A382K0J0-F1
#
_entry.id   AF-A0A382K0J0-F1
#
_cell.length_a   1.000
_cell.length_b   1.000
_cell.length_c   1.000
_cell.angle_alpha   90.00
_cell.angle_beta   90.00
_cell.angle_gamma   90.00
#
_symmetry.space_group_name_H-M   'P 1'
#
loop_
_entity.id
_entity.type
_entity.pdbx_description
1 polymer ?
#
loop_
_entity_poly.entity_id
_entity_poly.type
_entity_poly.pdbx_seq_one_letter_code
_entity_poly.pdbx_strand_id
1 'polypeptide(L)'
;MKFDGTCLVCNQKVKAKDIGLWSKGIGVKHEKCAEKNEELRCIMCGGSAGCISCEFIKECDLQAVSQLCICKKCEQEQNSFDSYKNSVMKKFPMLNLKI
;
A
#
# COMPACT_ATOMS: atom_id res chain seq x y z
N MET A 1 3.37 -19.04 -22.04
CA MET A 1 4.81 -19.40 -21.97
C MET A 1 5.04 -20.83 -22.46
N LYS A 2 6.30 -21.19 -22.79
CA LYS A 2 6.74 -22.55 -23.15
C LYS A 2 7.43 -23.30 -21.99
N PHE A 3 7.64 -22.66 -20.83
CA PHE A 3 8.41 -23.22 -19.72
C PHE A 3 7.82 -22.82 -18.36
N ASP A 4 7.97 -23.71 -17.37
CA ASP A 4 7.58 -23.46 -15.98
C ASP A 4 8.66 -22.64 -15.25
N GLY A 5 8.25 -21.72 -14.37
CA GLY A 5 9.16 -20.98 -13.49
C GLY A 5 8.81 -21.19 -12.01
N THR A 6 9.68 -20.76 -11.09
CA THR A 6 9.38 -20.76 -9.64
C THR A 6 9.11 -19.33 -9.19
N CYS A 7 7.98 -19.11 -8.51
CA CYS A 7 7.64 -17.79 -7.99
C CYS A 7 8.62 -17.40 -6.88
N LEU A 8 9.23 -16.22 -7.01
CA LEU A 8 10.18 -15.68 -6.04
C LEU A 8 9.57 -15.34 -4.67
N VAL A 9 8.24 -15.28 -4.57
CA VAL A 9 7.54 -14.85 -3.35
C VAL A 9 7.05 -16.05 -2.54
N CYS A 10 6.45 -17.04 -3.20
CA CYS A 10 5.86 -18.20 -2.53
C CYS A 10 6.60 -19.52 -2.77
N ASN A 11 7.69 -19.50 -3.57
CA ASN A 11 8.45 -20.68 -3.99
C ASN A 11 7.64 -21.80 -4.68
N GLN A 12 6.40 -21.50 -5.11
CA GLN A 12 5.58 -22.43 -5.88
C GLN A 12 5.82 -22.28 -7.38
N LYS A 13 5.56 -23.35 -8.15
CA LYS A 13 5.66 -23.32 -9.62
C LYS A 13 4.63 -22.33 -10.23
N VAL A 14 5.08 -21.53 -11.17
CA VAL A 14 4.29 -20.69 -12.07
C VAL A 14 4.15 -21.46 -13.37
N LYS A 15 2.94 -21.93 -13.69
CA LYS A 15 2.72 -22.76 -14.88
C LYS A 15 2.81 -21.91 -16.14
N ALA A 16 3.26 -22.52 -17.22
CA ALA A 16 3.44 -21.84 -18.50
C ALA A 16 2.16 -21.16 -19.08
N LYS A 17 0.95 -21.50 -18.62
CA LYS A 17 -0.33 -20.88 -19.03
C LYS A 17 -0.86 -19.81 -18.06
N ASP A 18 -0.22 -19.60 -16.92
CA ASP A 18 -0.65 -18.59 -15.94
C ASP A 18 -0.10 -17.21 -16.32
N ILE A 19 -0.90 -16.15 -16.08
CA ILE A 19 -0.43 -14.76 -16.17
C ILE A 19 0.52 -14.53 -14.98
N GLY A 20 1.79 -14.25 -15.26
CA GLY A 20 2.80 -13.96 -14.26
C GLY A 20 3.57 -12.70 -14.63
N LEU A 21 3.93 -11.88 -13.63
CA LEU A 21 4.80 -10.73 -13.84
C LEU A 21 6.25 -11.21 -13.94
N TRP A 22 6.85 -11.04 -15.11
CA TRP A 22 8.26 -11.35 -15.36
C TRP A 22 9.08 -10.07 -15.36
N SER A 23 9.98 -9.94 -14.38
CA SER A 23 10.96 -8.85 -14.36
C SER A 23 12.28 -9.35 -14.91
N LYS A 24 12.73 -8.77 -16.03
CA LYS A 24 13.97 -9.15 -16.70
C LYS A 24 15.15 -9.07 -15.70
N GLY A 25 15.77 -10.21 -15.42
CA GLY A 25 16.91 -10.33 -14.48
C GLY A 25 16.56 -10.60 -13.01
N ILE A 26 15.28 -10.60 -12.62
CA ILE A 26 14.87 -10.84 -11.22
C ILE A 26 14.18 -12.20 -11.07
N GLY A 27 13.39 -12.62 -12.07
CA GLY A 27 12.66 -13.89 -12.11
C GLY A 27 11.15 -13.69 -12.27
N VAL A 28 10.36 -14.69 -11.89
CA VAL A 28 8.88 -14.69 -12.07
C VAL A 28 8.14 -14.56 -10.75
N LYS A 29 6.99 -13.91 -10.78
CA LYS A 29 6.00 -13.92 -9.70
C LYS A 29 4.62 -14.31 -10.26
N HIS A 30 3.81 -15.05 -9.50
CA HIS A 30 2.38 -15.17 -9.81
C HIS A 30 1.73 -13.78 -9.79
N GLU A 31 0.69 -13.55 -10.59
CA GLU A 31 -0.10 -12.31 -10.54
C GLU A 31 -0.57 -11.98 -9.12
N LYS A 32 -1.16 -12.95 -8.41
CA LYS A 32 -1.54 -12.85 -6.98
C LYS A 32 -0.38 -12.56 -6.02
N CYS A 33 0.86 -12.90 -6.40
CA CYS A 33 2.06 -12.61 -5.62
C CYS A 33 2.74 -11.31 -6.07
N ALA A 34 2.23 -10.71 -7.15
CA ALA A 34 2.61 -9.40 -7.65
C ALA A 34 1.63 -8.31 -7.19
N GLU A 35 0.45 -8.68 -6.66
CA GLU A 35 -0.40 -7.78 -5.89
C GLU A 35 0.49 -7.09 -4.85
N LYS A 36 0.68 -5.79 -5.06
CA LYS A 36 1.45 -4.93 -4.16
C LYS A 36 0.79 -5.09 -2.80
N ASN A 37 1.58 -5.32 -1.76
CA ASN A 37 1.15 -4.94 -0.42
C ASN A 37 0.82 -3.45 -0.50
N GLU A 38 -0.45 -3.10 -0.67
CA GLU A 38 -0.95 -1.73 -0.70
C GLU A 38 -0.94 -1.22 0.72
N GLU A 39 0.27 -1.00 1.23
CA GLU A 39 0.47 -0.43 2.53
C GLU A 39 0.07 1.04 2.48
N LEU A 40 -0.97 1.38 3.23
CA LEU A 40 -1.42 2.75 3.37
C LEU A 40 -0.34 3.53 4.12
N ARG A 41 -0.02 4.72 3.61
CA ARG A 41 0.98 5.60 4.22
C ARG A 41 0.31 6.71 5.00
N CYS A 42 0.86 6.97 6.18
CA CYS A 42 0.49 8.10 7.00
C CYS A 42 0.82 9.40 6.27
N ILE A 43 -0.14 10.30 6.14
CA ILE A 43 0.11 11.59 5.48
C ILE A 43 1.03 12.51 6.27
N MET A 44 1.07 12.37 7.60
CA MET A 44 1.89 13.20 8.48
C MET A 44 3.36 12.78 8.47
N CYS A 45 3.64 11.48 8.64
CA CYS A 45 5.01 10.98 8.83
C CYS A 45 5.51 10.06 7.70
N GLY A 46 4.65 9.69 6.75
CA GLY A 46 4.99 8.76 5.67
C GLY A 46 5.13 7.28 6.10
N GLY A 47 5.04 6.99 7.39
CA GLY A 47 5.10 5.63 7.93
C GLY A 47 3.84 4.80 7.62
N SER A 48 3.85 3.52 8.00
CA SER A 48 2.70 2.63 7.82
C SER A 48 1.48 3.12 8.61
N ALA A 49 0.37 3.33 7.92
CA ALA A 49 -0.94 3.66 8.49
C ALA A 49 -1.96 2.53 8.33
N GLY A 50 -1.67 1.53 7.50
CA GLY A 50 -2.48 0.33 7.35
C GLY A 50 -1.71 -0.71 6.56
N CYS A 51 -1.70 -1.94 7.08
CA CYS A 51 -1.01 -3.08 6.48
C CYS A 51 -1.92 -4.31 6.49
N ILE A 52 -1.51 -5.36 5.79
CA ILE A 52 -2.19 -6.67 5.76
C ILE A 52 -2.36 -7.27 7.17
N SER A 53 -1.48 -6.94 8.11
CA SER A 53 -1.56 -7.38 9.51
C SER A 53 -2.31 -6.43 10.44
N CYS A 54 -2.98 -5.40 9.91
CA CYS A 54 -3.75 -4.44 10.69
C CYS A 54 -5.00 -5.09 11.30
N GLU A 55 -5.37 -4.71 12.53
CA GLU A 55 -6.59 -5.19 13.19
C GLU A 55 -7.87 -4.87 12.40
N PHE A 56 -7.83 -3.86 11.54
CA PHE A 56 -8.95 -3.42 10.71
C PHE A 56 -8.98 -4.05 9.31
N ILE A 57 -8.08 -4.97 8.94
CA ILE A 57 -7.98 -5.49 7.56
C ILE A 57 -9.26 -6.17 7.05
N LYS A 58 -10.13 -6.65 7.95
CA LYS A 58 -11.42 -7.26 7.59
C LYS A 58 -12.49 -6.23 7.23
N GLU A 59 -12.34 -5.00 7.69
CA GLU A 59 -13.33 -3.92 7.55
C GLU A 59 -12.80 -2.76 6.69
N CYS A 60 -11.49 -2.66 6.54
CA CYS A 60 -10.80 -1.65 5.76
C CYS A 60 -10.44 -2.22 4.38
N ASP A 61 -11.23 -1.86 3.38
CA ASP A 61 -10.85 -2.06 1.99
C ASP A 61 -9.75 -1.05 1.62
N LEU A 62 -8.52 -1.55 1.52
CA LEU A 62 -7.33 -0.75 1.19
C LEU A 62 -7.43 -0.05 -0.17
N GLN A 63 -8.25 -0.57 -1.09
CA GLN A 63 -8.47 0.02 -2.42
C GLN A 63 -9.50 1.14 -2.41
N ALA A 64 -10.48 1.07 -1.50
CA ALA A 64 -11.56 2.06 -1.41
C ALA A 64 -11.27 3.17 -0.38
N VAL A 65 -10.44 2.90 0.63
CA VAL A 65 -10.14 3.86 1.68
C VAL A 65 -9.28 5.03 1.17
N SER A 66 -9.49 6.20 1.77
CA SER A 66 -8.74 7.42 1.46
C SER A 66 -7.24 7.20 1.60
N GLN A 67 -6.45 7.65 0.63
CA GLN A 67 -4.99 7.64 0.66
C GLN A 67 -4.38 8.71 1.59
N LEU A 68 -5.23 9.37 2.39
CA LEU A 68 -4.87 10.36 3.39
C LEU A 68 -4.93 9.76 4.81
N CYS A 69 -4.52 8.50 4.98
CA CYS A 69 -4.57 7.86 6.29
C CYS A 69 -3.63 8.53 7.31
N ILE A 70 -3.94 8.33 8.58
CA ILE A 70 -3.09 8.69 9.73
C ILE A 70 -2.72 7.40 10.48
N CYS A 71 -1.46 7.27 10.93
CA CYS A 71 -1.06 6.13 11.74
C CYS A 71 -1.40 6.39 13.22
N LYS A 72 -1.57 5.31 14.00
CA LYS A 72 -1.94 5.36 15.42
C LYS A 72 -1.02 6.26 16.27
N LYS A 73 0.28 6.26 15.97
CA LYS A 73 1.24 7.12 16.69
C LYS A 73 0.95 8.61 16.48
N CYS A 74 0.69 9.00 15.23
CA CYS A 74 0.39 10.39 14.88
C CYS A 74 -1.01 10.80 15.33
N GLU A 75 -1.96 9.87 15.40
CA GLU A 75 -3.30 10.13 15.93
C GLU A 75 -3.27 10.49 17.42
N GLN A 76 -2.36 9.85 18.18
CA GLN A 76 -2.16 10.09 19.62
C GLN A 76 -1.33 11.34 19.95
N GLU A 77 -0.80 12.06 18.96
CA GLU A 77 -0.08 13.31 19.18
C GLU A 77 -1.02 14.44 19.62
N GLN A 78 -0.52 15.34 20.49
CA GLN A 78 -1.27 16.54 20.85
C GLN A 78 -1.44 17.44 19.62
N ASN A 79 -2.67 17.89 19.36
CA ASN A 79 -3.05 18.64 18.15
C ASN A 79 -2.90 17.84 16.83
N SER A 80 -3.11 16.52 16.87
CA SER A 80 -3.02 15.64 15.70
C SER A 80 -3.89 16.11 14.52
N PHE A 81 -5.07 16.69 14.78
CA PHE A 81 -5.95 17.24 13.75
C PHE A 81 -5.32 18.42 12.98
N ASP A 82 -4.72 19.39 13.68
CA ASP A 82 -4.07 20.53 13.04
C ASP A 82 -2.84 20.09 12.24
N SER A 83 -2.05 19.17 12.80
CA SER A 83 -0.90 18.57 12.11
C SER A 83 -1.32 17.80 10.85
N TYR A 84 -2.43 17.07 10.92
CA TYR A 84 -3.02 16.37 9.79
C TYR A 84 -3.45 17.36 8.69
N LYS A 85 -4.23 18.38 9.05
CA LYS A 85 -4.70 19.43 8.12
C LYS A 85 -3.53 20.10 7.42
N ASN A 86 -2.51 20.50 8.17
CA ASN A 86 -1.30 21.10 7.62
C ASN A 86 -0.56 20.16 6.66
N SER A 87 -0.51 18.86 6.95
CA SER A 87 0.11 17.85 6.09
C SER A 87 -0.66 17.65 4.79
N VAL A 88 -1.99 17.65 4.85
CA VAL A 88 -2.87 17.59 3.66
C VAL A 88 -2.65 18.82 2.78
N MET A 89 -2.69 20.02 3.35
CA MET A 89 -2.47 21.28 2.62
C MET A 89 -1.09 21.32 1.95
N LYS A 90 -0.04 20.88 2.65
CA LYS A 90 1.31 20.78 2.09
C LYS A 90 1.39 19.79 0.92
N LYS A 91 0.67 18.67 1.01
CA LYS A 91 0.68 17.62 -0.04
C LYS A 91 -0.14 18.03 -1.26
N PHE A 92 -1.16 18.85 -1.08
CA PHE A 92 -2.03 19.33 -2.16
C PHE A 92 -2.13 20.86 -2.17
N PRO A 93 -1.02 21.57 -2.48
CA PRO A 93 -0.99 23.04 -2.44
C PRO A 93 -1.93 23.70 -3.46
N MET A 94 -2.35 22.94 -4.48
CA MET A 94 -3.31 23.37 -5.51
C MET A 94 -4.77 23.33 -5.03
N LEU A 95 -5.08 22.53 -4.01
CA LEU A 95 -6.40 22.51 -3.41
C LEU A 95 -6.49 23.75 -2.52
N ASN A 96 -7.22 24.77 -2.97
CA ASN A 96 -7.44 26.01 -2.24
C ASN A 96 -8.41 25.77 -1.06
N LEU A 97 -7.98 24.92 -0.13
CA LEU A 97 -8.74 24.46 1.02
C LEU A 97 -8.85 25.62 2.02
N LYS A 98 -9.95 26.37 1.92
CA LYS A 98 -10.39 27.32 2.95
C LYS A 98 -11.08 26.54 4.07
N ILE A 99 -10.29 25.84 4.87
CA ILE A 99 -10.77 25.13 6.07
C ILE A 99 -10.47 25.98 7.28
#